data_AF-A0A444U521-F1
#
_entry.id   AF-A0A444U521-F1
#
_cell.length_a   1.000
_cell.length_b   1.000
_cell.length_c   1.000
_cell.angle_alpha   90.00
_cell.angle_beta   90.00
_cell.angle_gamma   90.00
#
_symmetry.space_group_name_H-M   'P 1'
#
loop_
_entity.id
_entity.type
_entity.pdbx_description
1 polymer ?
#
loop_
_entity_poly.entity_id
_entity_poly.type
_entity_poly.pdbx_seq_one_letter_code
_entity_poly.pdbx_strand_id
1 'polypeptide(L)'
;MQSSYSGVPQEEKRLELAITADRTNVAAKTPVQELATPGGGRRLLKEDPLPFSAFLTDSFGRRHSYLRISLTEKCNLRCQYCMPEEGVKLTPRSQLLSTEEIVSLARLFVQEGVDKIRLTGGEPLIRPDVVNIIAELRKLEGLKTIAVTTNGMNLARLLPSLKEAGLNLINISLDSLVPAKFEFIVRRKGFHKVMEGIDKAIELGYNPVKVNCVVMRGLNEDELLDFVSLTEDKPLEVRFIEYMPFDGNKWNFKKMVSYQEMLDRIRQEWPGLEQLPAGGTDTAKTYKVPGFRGRVGFITSMSEHFCGSCNRLRITADGNLKVCLFGNVEVSLRDCLRSGAGEEELLQIIGAAVGRKKRQHAGMFNISQMKNRPMILIGG
;
A
#
# COMPACT_ATOMS: atom_id res chain seq x y z
N MET A 1 -40.65 12.37 -54.50
CA MET A 1 -41.59 13.32 -53.84
C MET A 1 -41.24 13.24 -52.36
N GLN A 2 -40.41 14.11 -51.77
CA GLN A 2 -40.50 15.58 -51.58
C GLN A 2 -41.37 15.97 -50.37
N SER A 3 -40.91 16.97 -49.60
CA SER A 3 -41.49 17.60 -48.38
C SER A 3 -41.45 16.87 -47.03
N SER A 4 -41.26 17.50 -45.85
CA SER A 4 -40.62 18.81 -45.45
C SER A 4 -40.80 19.08 -43.93
N TYR A 5 -40.03 20.04 -43.35
CA TYR A 5 -40.09 20.61 -41.97
C TYR A 5 -39.62 19.66 -40.83
N SER A 6 -38.52 19.88 -40.09
CA SER A 6 -38.03 21.00 -39.22
C SER A 6 -38.64 21.01 -37.80
N GLY A 7 -37.93 21.26 -36.70
CA GLY A 7 -36.51 21.65 -36.56
C GLY A 7 -36.04 21.56 -35.08
N VAL A 8 -34.80 21.99 -34.82
CA VAL A 8 -34.11 21.87 -33.51
C VAL A 8 -33.85 23.27 -32.91
N PRO A 9 -34.04 23.51 -31.60
CA PRO A 9 -33.64 24.76 -30.96
C PRO A 9 -32.12 24.84 -30.71
N GLN A 10 -31.50 25.97 -31.04
CA GLN A 10 -30.15 26.33 -30.61
C GLN A 10 -30.22 27.22 -29.36
N GLU A 11 -29.34 26.99 -28.39
CA GLU A 11 -28.94 28.01 -27.40
C GLU A 11 -27.42 28.17 -27.41
N GLU A 12 -26.95 29.13 -28.23
CA GLU A 12 -25.63 29.74 -28.13
C GLU A 12 -25.80 31.26 -28.21
N LYS A 13 -24.81 32.00 -27.70
CA LYS A 13 -24.69 33.48 -27.60
C LYS A 13 -25.43 34.15 -26.44
N ARG A 14 -24.70 34.27 -25.32
CA ARG A 14 -24.69 35.50 -24.49
C ARG A 14 -23.31 35.68 -23.84
N LEU A 15 -22.40 36.24 -24.64
CA LEU A 15 -21.09 36.75 -24.27
C LEU A 15 -20.97 38.11 -24.96
N GLU A 16 -20.38 39.09 -24.26
CA GLU A 16 -20.29 40.54 -24.57
C GLU A 16 -21.26 41.48 -23.81
N LEU A 17 -20.70 42.63 -23.41
CA LEU A 17 -21.25 43.79 -22.67
C LEU A 17 -21.07 43.83 -21.14
N ALA A 18 -19.86 44.20 -20.68
CA ALA A 18 -19.61 45.20 -19.62
C ALA A 18 -18.11 45.29 -19.23
N ILE A 19 -17.30 46.03 -20.00
CA ILE A 19 -15.95 46.48 -19.57
C ILE A 19 -15.74 47.92 -20.04
N THR A 20 -15.94 48.91 -19.16
CA THR A 20 -15.52 50.32 -19.32
C THR A 20 -15.50 51.03 -17.97
N ALA A 21 -14.47 51.88 -17.77
CA ALA A 21 -14.19 52.71 -16.58
C ALA A 21 -13.83 51.92 -15.28
N ASP A 22 -12.87 52.36 -14.46
CA ASP A 22 -12.24 53.69 -14.38
C ASP A 22 -10.70 53.64 -14.18
N ARG A 23 -10.01 54.78 -14.34
CA ARG A 23 -8.55 54.97 -14.22
C ARG A 23 -8.20 56.07 -13.20
N THR A 24 -6.91 56.13 -12.84
CA THR A 24 -6.22 57.25 -12.12
C THR A 24 -6.40 57.26 -10.58
N ASN A 25 -5.45 57.70 -9.73
CA ASN A 25 -4.05 58.13 -9.94
C ASN A 25 -3.19 58.10 -8.64
N VAL A 26 -1.85 58.07 -8.78
CA VAL A 26 -0.78 58.75 -7.95
C VAL A 26 -0.90 58.69 -6.39
N ALA A 27 -0.04 58.06 -5.58
CA ALA A 27 1.44 57.99 -5.41
C ALA A 27 2.12 59.06 -4.51
N ALA A 28 2.72 58.62 -3.39
CA ALA A 28 3.80 59.27 -2.58
C ALA A 28 4.36 58.22 -1.57
N LYS A 29 5.60 57.71 -1.67
CA LYS A 29 6.92 58.25 -1.23
C LYS A 29 7.17 58.38 0.30
N THR A 30 7.82 57.33 0.87
CA THR A 30 9.05 57.31 1.73
C THR A 30 9.28 58.34 2.86
N PRO A 31 9.94 57.97 4.00
CA PRO A 31 11.35 57.53 3.99
C PRO A 31 11.74 56.34 4.89
N VAL A 32 12.93 55.80 4.59
CA VAL A 32 13.69 54.84 5.40
C VAL A 32 14.50 55.59 6.46
N GLN A 33 14.61 55.05 7.68
CA GLN A 33 15.67 55.39 8.63
C GLN A 33 16.23 54.10 9.25
N GLU A 34 17.55 54.05 9.37
CA GLU A 34 18.33 52.90 9.84
C GLU A 34 19.24 53.36 11.00
N LEU A 35 19.20 52.67 12.14
CA LEU A 35 20.03 52.94 13.32
C LEU A 35 20.29 51.64 14.11
N ALA A 36 21.53 51.49 14.59
CA ALA A 36 22.09 50.32 15.27
C ALA A 36 22.17 50.55 16.81
N THR A 37 22.33 49.59 17.74
CA THR A 37 22.54 48.11 17.75
C THR A 37 22.15 47.63 19.19
N PRO A 38 22.67 46.52 19.77
CA PRO A 38 22.66 45.10 19.40
C PRO A 38 21.88 44.23 20.43
N GLY A 39 21.41 43.03 20.05
CA GLY A 39 20.73 42.14 21.00
C GLY A 39 20.81 40.67 20.60
N GLY A 40 21.46 39.84 21.43
CA GLY A 40 21.69 38.44 21.14
C GLY A 40 20.41 37.61 21.16
N GLY A 41 20.03 37.06 20.00
CA GLY A 41 18.99 36.05 19.88
C GLY A 41 19.31 35.13 18.73
N ARG A 42 19.87 33.94 19.01
CA ARG A 42 19.92 32.85 18.02
C ARG A 42 18.48 32.48 17.69
N ARG A 43 17.93 33.09 16.64
CA ARG A 43 16.66 32.72 16.06
C ARG A 43 16.89 31.35 15.42
N LEU A 44 16.68 30.30 16.21
CA LEU A 44 16.53 28.95 15.69
C LEU A 44 15.44 29.04 14.63
N LEU A 45 15.84 28.95 13.37
CA LEU A 45 14.92 28.64 12.29
C LEU A 45 14.37 27.27 12.66
N LYS A 46 13.16 27.24 13.21
CA LYS A 46 12.34 26.06 13.09
C LYS A 46 12.19 25.86 11.59
N GLU A 47 12.86 24.84 11.08
CA GLU A 47 12.46 24.21 9.84
C GLU A 47 11.05 23.68 10.09
N ASP A 48 10.04 24.51 9.80
CA ASP A 48 8.68 24.01 9.66
C ASP A 48 8.76 22.92 8.58
N PRO A 49 8.36 21.68 8.89
CA PRO A 49 8.49 20.58 7.95
C PRO A 49 7.74 20.96 6.68
N LEU A 50 8.43 20.90 5.54
CA LEU A 50 7.89 21.28 4.23
C LEU A 50 6.48 20.68 4.08
N PRO A 51 5.48 21.50 3.68
CA PRO A 51 4.11 21.05 3.65
C PRO A 51 3.99 19.84 2.71
N PHE A 52 3.35 18.78 3.22
CA PHE A 52 3.15 17.53 2.47
C PHE A 52 2.63 17.82 1.06
N SER A 53 3.27 17.23 0.05
CA SER A 53 3.13 17.67 -1.34
C SER A 53 1.69 17.63 -1.87
N ALA A 54 1.37 18.62 -2.71
CA ALA A 54 0.18 18.63 -3.52
C ALA A 54 0.15 17.46 -4.52
N PHE A 55 1.30 17.03 -5.08
CA PHE A 55 1.38 15.92 -6.02
C PHE A 55 0.98 14.57 -5.39
N LEU A 56 1.13 14.42 -4.07
CA LEU A 56 0.74 13.21 -3.32
C LEU A 56 -0.57 13.38 -2.52
N THR A 57 -1.31 14.45 -2.75
CA THR A 57 -2.61 14.71 -2.11
C THR A 57 -3.72 14.61 -3.15
N ASP A 58 -4.72 13.76 -2.91
CA ASP A 58 -5.82 13.58 -3.86
C ASP A 58 -6.97 14.59 -3.69
N SER A 59 -7.96 14.53 -4.60
CA SER A 59 -9.14 15.39 -4.62
C SER A 59 -10.07 15.25 -3.40
N PHE A 60 -9.75 14.37 -2.45
CA PHE A 60 -10.47 14.18 -1.19
C PHE A 60 -9.62 14.59 0.03
N GLY A 61 -8.47 15.24 -0.19
CA GLY A 61 -7.55 15.69 0.85
C GLY A 61 -6.73 14.56 1.50
N ARG A 62 -6.73 13.35 0.93
CA ARG A 62 -5.97 12.23 1.49
C ARG A 62 -4.50 12.36 1.10
N ARG A 63 -3.63 12.58 2.09
CA ARG A 63 -2.17 12.60 1.94
C ARG A 63 -1.63 11.18 1.78
N HIS A 64 -0.88 10.89 0.72
CA HIS A 64 -0.40 9.54 0.43
C HIS A 64 1.05 9.28 0.88
N SER A 65 1.29 9.21 2.20
CA SER A 65 2.64 9.00 2.75
C SER A 65 3.19 7.57 2.65
N TYR A 66 2.45 6.61 2.08
CA TYR A 66 2.80 5.18 2.10
C TYR A 66 2.87 4.57 0.70
N LEU A 67 4.09 4.34 0.23
CA LEU A 67 4.37 3.68 -1.05
C LEU A 67 4.57 2.16 -0.88
N ARG A 68 4.01 1.37 -1.79
CA ARG A 68 4.35 -0.05 -1.98
C ARG A 68 5.12 -0.22 -3.29
N ILE A 69 6.25 -0.92 -3.27
CA ILE A 69 7.04 -1.23 -4.46
C ILE A 69 7.08 -2.75 -4.64
N SER A 70 6.64 -3.22 -5.79
CA SER A 70 6.76 -4.62 -6.20
C SER A 70 8.13 -4.82 -6.85
N LEU A 71 8.98 -5.66 -6.24
CA LEU A 71 10.36 -5.84 -6.65
C LEU A 71 10.56 -6.88 -7.75
N THR A 72 9.59 -7.77 -7.93
CA THR A 72 9.64 -8.89 -8.88
C THR A 72 8.25 -9.49 -9.04
N GLU A 73 7.96 -10.07 -10.19
CA GLU A 73 6.72 -10.86 -10.41
C GLU A 73 6.90 -12.35 -10.05
N LYS A 74 8.15 -12.79 -9.83
CA LYS A 74 8.44 -14.18 -9.47
C LYS A 74 8.04 -14.45 -8.02
N CYS A 75 7.55 -15.66 -7.75
CA CYS A 75 7.30 -16.18 -6.42
C CYS A 75 7.81 -17.63 -6.34
N ASN A 76 8.28 -18.05 -5.16
CA ASN A 76 8.63 -19.44 -4.84
C ASN A 76 7.41 -20.28 -4.38
N LEU A 77 6.26 -19.65 -4.08
CA LEU A 77 4.98 -20.29 -3.79
C LEU A 77 3.98 -20.17 -4.95
N ARG A 78 2.83 -20.83 -4.83
CA ARG A 78 1.76 -20.91 -5.85
C ARG A 78 0.37 -20.86 -5.17
N CYS A 79 0.13 -19.82 -4.36
CA CYS A 79 -1.05 -19.72 -3.51
C CYS A 79 -2.34 -19.61 -4.32
N GLN A 80 -3.34 -20.45 -4.00
CA GLN A 80 -4.59 -20.59 -4.78
C GLN A 80 -5.39 -19.29 -4.96
N TYR A 81 -5.30 -18.35 -4.00
CA TYR A 81 -5.99 -17.06 -4.05
C TYR A 81 -5.19 -15.94 -4.75
N CYS A 82 -3.94 -16.21 -5.15
CA CYS A 82 -2.97 -15.19 -5.58
C CYS A 82 -2.42 -15.41 -6.99
N MET A 83 -2.06 -16.66 -7.33
CA MET A 83 -1.64 -17.05 -8.68
C MET A 83 -2.66 -18.03 -9.26
N PRO A 84 -3.11 -17.83 -10.52
CA PRO A 84 -3.90 -18.81 -11.25
C PRO A 84 -3.17 -20.15 -11.40
N GLU A 85 -3.92 -21.19 -11.73
CA GLU A 85 -3.46 -22.57 -11.78
C GLU A 85 -2.54 -22.83 -12.99
N GLU A 86 -2.91 -22.22 -14.11
CA GLU A 86 -2.16 -22.02 -15.34
C GLU A 86 -0.93 -21.09 -15.18
N GLY A 87 -0.79 -20.43 -14.02
CA GLY A 87 0.26 -19.46 -13.75
C GLY A 87 -0.05 -18.06 -14.29
N VAL A 88 1.01 -17.27 -14.50
CA VAL A 88 0.93 -15.93 -15.12
C VAL A 88 2.06 -15.75 -16.13
N LYS A 89 1.80 -15.03 -17.22
CA LYS A 89 2.85 -14.58 -18.14
C LYS A 89 3.70 -13.53 -17.42
N LEU A 90 4.98 -13.81 -17.24
CA LEU A 90 5.93 -12.89 -16.61
C LEU A 90 6.47 -11.87 -17.62
N THR A 91 6.64 -10.64 -17.16
CA THR A 91 7.30 -9.54 -17.85
C THR A 91 8.79 -9.89 -18.09
N PRO A 92 9.34 -9.67 -19.30
CA PRO A 92 10.76 -9.87 -19.59
C PRO A 92 11.66 -9.06 -18.64
N ARG A 93 12.85 -9.59 -18.28
CA ARG A 93 13.76 -8.93 -17.33
C ARG A 93 14.12 -7.50 -17.74
N SER A 94 14.29 -7.25 -19.04
CA SER A 94 14.57 -5.91 -19.59
C SER A 94 13.41 -4.92 -19.41
N GLN A 95 12.20 -5.38 -19.12
CA GLN A 95 11.00 -4.55 -18.86
C GLN A 95 10.66 -4.46 -17.36
N LEU A 96 11.42 -5.10 -16.48
CA LEU A 96 11.31 -4.87 -15.04
C LEU A 96 12.13 -3.64 -14.62
N LEU A 97 11.76 -3.04 -13.49
CA LEU A 97 12.53 -1.96 -12.89
C LEU A 97 13.90 -2.46 -12.38
N SER A 98 14.96 -1.76 -12.77
CA SER A 98 16.30 -1.92 -12.21
C SER A 98 16.36 -1.43 -10.76
N THR A 99 17.47 -1.68 -10.06
CA THR A 99 17.65 -1.22 -8.69
C THR A 99 17.84 0.29 -8.62
N GLU A 100 18.53 0.85 -9.60
CA GLU A 100 18.73 2.29 -9.81
C GLU A 100 17.40 2.99 -10.07
N GLU A 101 16.54 2.41 -10.93
CA GLU A 101 15.19 2.94 -11.20
C GLU A 101 14.29 2.87 -9.96
N ILE A 102 14.35 1.79 -9.16
CA ILE A 102 13.61 1.67 -7.89
C ILE A 102 14.05 2.75 -6.90
N VAL A 103 15.36 2.95 -6.72
CA VAL A 103 15.89 3.95 -5.80
C VAL A 103 15.58 5.37 -6.27
N SER A 104 15.63 5.63 -7.59
CA SER A 104 15.28 6.95 -8.15
C SER A 104 13.79 7.28 -7.97
N LEU A 105 12.89 6.32 -8.24
CA LEU A 105 11.46 6.51 -7.95
C LEU A 105 11.20 6.67 -6.46
N ALA A 106 11.84 5.86 -5.62
CA ALA A 106 11.70 5.96 -4.17
C ALA A 106 12.15 7.33 -3.63
N ARG A 107 13.30 7.85 -4.09
CA ARG A 107 13.79 9.19 -3.75
C ARG A 107 12.74 10.25 -4.07
N LEU A 108 12.22 10.25 -5.30
CA LEU A 108 11.19 11.19 -5.76
C LEU A 108 9.96 11.17 -4.84
N PHE A 109 9.40 9.98 -4.56
CA PHE A 109 8.25 9.86 -3.68
C PHE A 109 8.54 10.29 -2.23
N VAL A 110 9.74 10.05 -1.72
CA VAL A 110 10.14 10.42 -0.34
C VAL A 110 10.28 11.93 -0.21
N GLN A 111 10.89 12.61 -1.19
CA GLN A 111 11.00 14.08 -1.22
C GLN A 111 9.62 14.76 -1.16
N GLU A 112 8.61 14.17 -1.78
CA GLU A 112 7.22 14.66 -1.77
C GLU A 112 6.42 14.29 -0.51
N GLY A 113 7.02 13.56 0.44
CA GLY A 113 6.43 13.26 1.75
C GLY A 113 6.07 11.79 2.02
N VAL A 114 6.48 10.83 1.18
CA VAL A 114 6.42 9.41 1.55
C VAL A 114 7.40 9.11 2.67
N ASP A 115 6.88 8.84 3.88
CA ASP A 115 7.69 8.46 5.03
C ASP A 115 7.75 6.93 5.26
N LYS A 116 7.06 6.16 4.42
CA LYS A 116 6.96 4.70 4.53
C LYS A 116 6.98 4.00 3.19
N ILE A 117 7.98 3.15 2.98
CA ILE A 117 8.08 2.26 1.81
C ILE A 117 7.89 0.80 2.26
N ARG A 118 7.08 0.05 1.50
CA ARG A 118 6.97 -1.39 1.65
C ARG A 118 7.39 -2.12 0.39
N LEU A 119 8.36 -3.01 0.54
CA LEU A 119 8.84 -3.92 -0.47
C LEU A 119 7.93 -5.16 -0.54
N THR A 120 7.56 -5.54 -1.75
CA THR A 120 6.62 -6.60 -2.09
C THR A 120 7.07 -7.28 -3.38
N GLY A 121 6.26 -8.16 -3.96
CA GLY A 121 6.52 -8.78 -5.26
C GLY A 121 5.44 -9.81 -5.57
N GLY A 122 5.83 -10.83 -6.33
CA GLY A 122 5.41 -12.18 -5.97
C GLY A 122 6.05 -12.57 -4.62
N GLU A 123 7.36 -12.68 -4.56
CA GLU A 123 8.11 -12.76 -3.30
C GLU A 123 9.35 -11.84 -3.36
N PRO A 124 9.46 -10.79 -2.52
CA PRO A 124 10.64 -9.91 -2.54
C PRO A 124 11.93 -10.63 -2.13
N LEU A 125 11.88 -11.59 -1.20
CA LEU A 125 13.06 -12.26 -0.65
C LEU A 125 13.67 -13.34 -1.57
N ILE A 126 13.23 -13.42 -2.83
CA ILE A 126 13.95 -14.15 -3.90
C ILE A 126 14.67 -13.22 -4.88
N ARG A 127 14.55 -11.88 -4.75
CA ARG A 127 15.32 -10.93 -5.54
C ARG A 127 16.77 -10.87 -4.99
N PRO A 128 17.82 -11.18 -5.77
CA PRO A 128 19.18 -11.34 -5.25
C PRO A 128 19.74 -10.11 -4.53
N ASP A 129 19.39 -8.91 -4.99
CA ASP A 129 19.88 -7.62 -4.51
C ASP A 129 18.92 -6.92 -3.52
N VAL A 130 17.96 -7.65 -2.93
CA VAL A 130 16.98 -7.06 -1.98
C VAL A 130 17.63 -6.39 -0.76
N VAL A 131 18.76 -6.92 -0.28
CA VAL A 131 19.52 -6.32 0.84
C VAL A 131 20.14 -4.99 0.40
N ASN A 132 20.69 -4.91 -0.82
CA ASN A 132 21.24 -3.68 -1.40
C ASN A 132 20.15 -2.62 -1.58
N ILE A 133 18.98 -3.00 -2.10
CA ILE A 133 17.83 -2.09 -2.24
C ILE A 133 17.44 -1.48 -0.89
N ILE A 134 17.37 -2.28 0.18
CA ILE A 134 17.05 -1.78 1.53
C ILE A 134 18.14 -0.82 2.04
N ALA A 135 19.42 -1.14 1.81
CA ALA A 135 20.54 -0.29 2.20
C ALA A 135 20.56 1.06 1.46
N GLU A 136 20.22 1.09 0.17
CA GLU A 136 20.08 2.33 -0.59
C GLU A 136 18.85 3.14 -0.14
N LEU A 137 17.71 2.48 0.07
CA LEU A 137 16.49 3.14 0.58
C LEU A 137 16.71 3.78 1.96
N ARG A 138 17.53 3.17 2.83
CA ARG A 138 17.87 3.70 4.15
C ARG A 138 18.59 5.05 4.10
N LYS A 139 19.26 5.37 2.98
CA LYS A 139 19.95 6.66 2.78
C LYS A 139 19.01 7.80 2.40
N LEU A 140 17.73 7.52 2.11
CA LEU A 140 16.77 8.54 1.70
C LEU A 140 16.29 9.34 2.92
N GLU A 141 16.72 10.60 3.01
CA GLU A 141 16.27 11.54 4.05
C GLU A 141 14.74 11.68 4.02
N GLY A 142 14.11 11.66 5.19
CA GLY A 142 12.64 11.67 5.34
C GLY A 142 11.99 10.28 5.36
N LEU A 143 12.64 9.21 4.86
CA LEU A 143 12.10 7.86 4.93
C LEU A 143 12.24 7.27 6.35
N LYS A 144 11.13 7.16 7.08
CA LYS A 144 11.12 6.69 8.48
C LYS A 144 10.93 5.17 8.62
N THR A 145 10.45 4.50 7.59
CA THR A 145 10.09 3.07 7.69
C THR A 145 10.28 2.35 6.37
N ILE A 146 11.20 1.38 6.38
CA ILE A 146 11.30 0.33 5.37
C ILE A 146 10.61 -0.92 5.90
N ALA A 147 9.67 -1.45 5.12
CA ALA A 147 8.92 -2.65 5.45
C ALA A 147 8.99 -3.71 4.35
N VAL A 148 8.75 -4.97 4.68
CA VAL A 148 8.60 -6.06 3.70
C VAL A 148 7.29 -6.84 3.94
N THR A 149 6.62 -7.25 2.85
CA THR A 149 5.66 -8.36 2.89
C THR A 149 6.31 -9.57 2.23
N THR A 150 6.41 -10.68 2.94
CA THR A 150 7.02 -11.93 2.46
C THR A 150 6.12 -13.11 2.82
N ASN A 151 6.30 -14.25 2.15
CA ASN A 151 5.78 -15.54 2.55
C ASN A 151 6.66 -16.27 3.59
N GLY A 152 7.78 -15.68 4.03
CA GLY A 152 8.61 -16.19 5.12
C GLY A 152 9.63 -17.26 4.72
N MET A 153 9.52 -17.89 3.55
CA MET A 153 10.33 -19.07 3.16
C MET A 153 11.85 -18.87 3.19
N ASN A 154 12.31 -17.63 2.92
CA ASN A 154 13.72 -17.24 2.96
C ASN A 154 14.06 -16.34 4.16
N LEU A 155 13.09 -16.06 5.04
CA LEU A 155 13.18 -14.98 6.02
C LEU A 155 14.26 -15.25 7.05
N ALA A 156 14.20 -16.36 7.79
CA ALA A 156 15.16 -16.69 8.85
C ALA A 156 16.63 -16.51 8.43
N ARG A 157 16.98 -17.01 7.24
CA ARG A 157 18.32 -16.92 6.64
C ARG A 157 18.75 -15.50 6.29
N LEU A 158 17.84 -14.67 5.76
CA LEU A 158 18.18 -13.31 5.30
C LEU A 158 18.04 -12.25 6.40
N LEU A 159 17.32 -12.56 7.48
CA LEU A 159 16.87 -11.56 8.44
C LEU A 159 17.99 -10.77 9.14
N PRO A 160 19.15 -11.34 9.51
CA PRO A 160 20.26 -10.56 10.05
C PRO A 160 20.72 -9.44 9.10
N SER A 161 20.99 -9.77 7.84
CA SER A 161 21.44 -8.80 6.82
C SER A 161 20.34 -7.80 6.44
N LEU A 162 19.07 -8.22 6.42
CA LEU A 162 17.94 -7.31 6.20
C LEU A 162 17.83 -6.28 7.34
N LYS A 163 18.02 -6.70 8.59
CA LYS A 163 18.00 -5.82 9.77
C LYS A 163 19.16 -4.82 9.74
N GLU A 164 20.37 -5.31 9.45
CA GLU A 164 21.57 -4.48 9.29
C GLU A 164 21.41 -3.43 8.18
N ALA A 165 20.86 -3.81 7.04
CA ALA A 165 20.55 -2.91 5.92
C ALA A 165 19.51 -1.83 6.28
N GLY A 166 18.67 -2.05 7.30
CA GLY A 166 17.69 -1.06 7.80
C GLY A 166 16.22 -1.48 7.75
N LEU A 167 15.89 -2.75 7.49
CA LEU A 167 14.50 -3.21 7.49
C LEU A 167 13.88 -3.06 8.90
N ASN A 168 12.83 -2.25 9.04
CA ASN A 168 12.19 -1.95 10.34
C ASN A 168 10.92 -2.79 10.60
N LEU A 169 10.14 -3.13 9.58
CA LEU A 169 8.84 -3.80 9.74
C LEU A 169 8.64 -4.99 8.80
N ILE A 170 7.99 -6.03 9.31
CA ILE A 170 7.78 -7.29 8.57
C ILE A 170 6.32 -7.70 8.66
N ASN A 171 5.75 -8.07 7.51
CA ASN A 171 4.53 -8.84 7.41
C ASN A 171 4.85 -10.19 6.77
N ILE A 172 4.46 -11.27 7.43
CA ILE A 172 4.67 -12.65 7.00
C ILE A 172 3.31 -13.22 6.62
N SER A 173 3.18 -13.78 5.43
CA SER A 173 1.93 -14.37 4.96
C SER A 173 1.89 -15.84 5.37
N LEU A 174 0.92 -16.22 6.20
CA LEU A 174 0.73 -17.59 6.70
C LEU A 174 -0.77 -17.83 6.85
N ASP A 175 -1.31 -18.67 5.97
CA ASP A 175 -2.76 -18.89 5.86
C ASP A 175 -3.25 -20.16 6.59
N SER A 176 -2.36 -20.92 7.24
CA SER A 176 -2.71 -22.09 8.05
C SER A 176 -1.57 -22.45 9.01
N LEU A 177 -1.94 -22.91 10.21
CA LEU A 177 -1.07 -23.49 11.22
C LEU A 177 -0.92 -25.01 11.07
N VAL A 178 -1.79 -25.66 10.28
CA VAL A 178 -1.71 -27.08 9.94
C VAL A 178 -0.78 -27.30 8.73
N PRO A 179 0.35 -28.02 8.85
CA PRO A 179 1.34 -28.15 7.76
C PRO A 179 0.78 -28.67 6.43
N ALA A 180 -0.16 -29.61 6.48
CA ALA A 180 -0.80 -30.19 5.30
C ALA A 180 -1.73 -29.20 4.57
N LYS A 181 -2.52 -28.42 5.32
CA LYS A 181 -3.35 -27.35 4.75
C LYS A 181 -2.50 -26.20 4.22
N PHE A 182 -1.42 -25.82 4.92
CA PHE A 182 -0.43 -24.89 4.39
C PHE A 182 0.08 -25.35 3.01
N GLU A 183 0.56 -26.60 2.89
CA GLU A 183 1.05 -27.14 1.63
C GLU A 183 -0.04 -27.16 0.55
N PHE A 184 -1.29 -27.46 0.90
CA PHE A 184 -2.44 -27.40 -0.01
C PHE A 184 -2.72 -25.96 -0.51
N ILE A 185 -2.75 -24.97 0.39
CA ILE A 185 -3.04 -23.56 0.07
C ILE A 185 -1.95 -22.97 -0.82
N VAL A 186 -0.67 -23.18 -0.48
CA VAL A 186 0.48 -22.56 -1.18
C VAL A 186 1.11 -23.43 -2.27
N ARG A 187 0.64 -24.68 -2.38
CA ARG A 187 1.09 -25.75 -3.30
C ARG A 187 2.59 -26.08 -3.20
N ARG A 188 3.19 -25.90 -2.02
CA ARG A 188 4.61 -26.16 -1.72
C ARG A 188 4.84 -26.48 -0.24
N LYS A 189 5.80 -27.37 0.03
CA LYS A 189 6.37 -27.57 1.38
C LYS A 189 7.10 -26.32 1.84
N GLY A 190 6.98 -26.01 3.13
CA GLY A 190 7.59 -24.79 3.66
C GLY A 190 7.22 -24.40 5.09
N PHE A 191 6.10 -24.90 5.64
CA PHE A 191 5.53 -24.48 6.92
C PHE A 191 6.57 -24.19 8.02
N HIS A 192 7.42 -25.17 8.36
CA HIS A 192 8.41 -25.03 9.43
C HIS A 192 9.43 -23.89 9.17
N LYS A 193 9.79 -23.60 7.91
CA LYS A 193 10.67 -22.47 7.56
C LYS A 193 9.99 -21.12 7.74
N VAL A 194 8.68 -21.06 7.52
CA VAL A 194 7.88 -19.85 7.78
C VAL A 194 7.77 -19.61 9.28
N MET A 195 7.51 -20.65 10.07
CA MET A 195 7.51 -20.58 11.54
C MET A 195 8.88 -20.19 12.11
N GLU A 196 9.97 -20.80 11.64
CA GLU A 196 11.35 -20.40 11.96
C GLU A 196 11.59 -18.91 11.63
N GLY A 197 11.10 -18.43 10.48
CA GLY A 197 11.18 -17.02 10.10
C GLY A 197 10.39 -16.07 11.01
N ILE A 198 9.22 -16.50 11.50
CA ILE A 198 8.42 -15.75 12.49
C ILE A 198 9.17 -15.67 13.82
N ASP A 199 9.65 -16.81 14.33
CA ASP A 199 10.32 -16.88 15.63
C ASP A 199 11.67 -16.14 15.60
N LYS A 200 12.43 -16.24 14.50
CA LYS A 200 13.67 -15.46 14.31
C LYS A 200 13.42 -13.95 14.23
N ALA A 201 12.25 -13.52 13.73
CA ALA A 201 11.89 -12.11 13.74
C ALA A 201 11.53 -11.59 15.14
N ILE A 202 10.87 -12.42 15.97
CA ILE A 202 10.64 -12.11 17.38
C ILE A 202 11.98 -12.04 18.13
N GLU A 203 12.85 -13.03 17.95
CA GLU A 203 14.19 -13.10 18.56
C GLU A 203 15.04 -11.87 18.23
N LEU A 204 15.03 -11.43 16.97
CA LEU A 204 15.72 -10.22 16.51
C LEU A 204 14.98 -8.92 16.89
N GLY A 205 13.95 -8.97 17.74
CA GLY A 205 13.33 -7.79 18.35
C GLY A 205 12.44 -6.97 17.41
N TYR A 206 11.94 -7.54 16.32
CA TYR A 206 10.92 -6.88 15.50
C TYR A 206 9.61 -6.76 16.29
N ASN A 207 9.10 -5.54 16.47
CA ASN A 207 7.86 -5.31 17.24
C ASN A 207 6.88 -4.36 16.52
N PRO A 208 5.64 -4.78 16.22
CA PRO A 208 5.17 -6.16 16.22
C PRO A 208 5.56 -6.86 14.90
N VAL A 209 5.99 -8.13 14.99
CA VAL A 209 5.97 -9.04 13.84
C VAL A 209 4.51 -9.29 13.46
N LYS A 210 4.16 -9.05 12.20
CA LYS A 210 2.79 -9.18 11.70
C LYS A 210 2.64 -10.47 10.92
N VAL A 211 1.65 -11.28 11.25
CA VAL A 211 1.25 -12.44 10.45
C VAL A 211 -0.04 -12.06 9.72
N ASN A 212 -0.07 -12.18 8.39
CA ASN A 212 -1.27 -11.96 7.58
C ASN A 212 -1.85 -13.33 7.20
N CYS A 213 -3.14 -13.56 7.46
CA CYS A 213 -3.86 -14.78 7.09
C CYS A 213 -5.11 -14.38 6.26
N VAL A 214 -5.23 -14.88 5.03
CA VAL A 214 -6.43 -14.72 4.21
C VAL A 214 -7.44 -15.80 4.58
N VAL A 215 -8.56 -15.40 5.19
CA VAL A 215 -9.56 -16.35 5.69
C VAL A 215 -10.57 -16.68 4.59
N MET A 216 -10.73 -17.97 4.33
CA MET A 216 -11.58 -18.54 3.28
C MET A 216 -12.40 -19.70 3.84
N ARG A 217 -13.69 -19.68 3.57
CA ARG A 217 -14.64 -20.72 3.99
C ARG A 217 -14.40 -22.05 3.25
N GLY A 218 -14.51 -23.15 3.98
CA GLY A 218 -14.21 -24.51 3.55
C GLY A 218 -12.71 -24.77 3.40
N LEU A 219 -11.85 -24.05 4.12
CA LEU A 219 -10.40 -24.13 3.93
C LEU A 219 -9.58 -23.91 5.21
N ASN A 220 -9.73 -22.75 5.84
CA ASN A 220 -8.93 -22.33 7.00
C ASN A 220 -9.71 -21.48 8.01
N GLU A 221 -11.02 -21.31 7.83
CA GLU A 221 -11.86 -20.58 8.80
C GLU A 221 -11.98 -21.32 10.13
N ASP A 222 -11.75 -22.62 10.15
CA ASP A 222 -11.72 -23.44 11.35
C ASP A 222 -10.53 -23.13 12.26
N GLU A 223 -9.38 -22.73 11.68
CA GLU A 223 -8.15 -22.35 12.40
C GLU A 223 -8.18 -20.92 12.97
N LEU A 224 -9.30 -20.20 12.85
CA LEU A 224 -9.41 -18.81 13.29
C LEU A 224 -9.03 -18.62 14.76
N LEU A 225 -9.49 -19.53 15.63
CA LEU A 225 -9.22 -19.48 17.07
C LEU A 225 -7.76 -19.87 17.37
N ASP A 226 -7.21 -20.89 16.69
CA ASP A 226 -5.80 -21.30 16.83
C ASP A 226 -4.83 -20.15 16.53
N PHE A 227 -5.15 -19.35 15.51
CA PHE A 227 -4.43 -18.14 15.16
C PHE A 227 -4.54 -17.02 16.22
N VAL A 228 -5.63 -16.96 16.98
CA VAL A 228 -5.73 -16.04 18.14
C VAL A 228 -4.91 -16.58 19.32
N SER A 229 -5.02 -17.87 19.65
CA SER A 229 -4.24 -18.52 20.71
C SER A 229 -2.72 -18.42 20.47
N LEU A 230 -2.26 -18.43 19.21
CA LEU A 230 -0.86 -18.16 18.87
C LEU A 230 -0.34 -16.80 19.41
N THR A 231 -1.23 -15.84 19.67
CA THR A 231 -0.90 -14.51 20.23
C THR A 231 -0.89 -14.46 21.76
N GLU A 232 -1.21 -15.56 22.45
CA GLU A 232 -1.13 -15.67 23.91
C GLU A 232 0.32 -15.50 24.38
N ASP A 233 1.22 -16.41 23.96
CA ASP A 233 2.62 -16.41 24.35
C ASP A 233 3.54 -15.57 23.45
N LYS A 234 3.14 -15.30 22.20
CA LYS A 234 4.01 -14.62 21.22
C LYS A 234 3.59 -13.15 21.04
N PRO A 235 4.54 -12.19 20.98
CA PRO A 235 4.26 -10.76 20.74
C PRO A 235 3.94 -10.49 19.25
N LEU A 236 3.03 -11.28 18.70
CA LEU A 236 2.58 -11.22 17.31
C LEU A 236 1.39 -10.29 17.15
N GLU A 237 1.25 -9.77 15.94
CA GLU A 237 0.01 -9.17 15.47
C GLU A 237 -0.54 -10.01 14.32
N VAL A 238 -1.49 -10.89 14.62
CA VAL A 238 -2.14 -11.75 13.61
C VAL A 238 -3.29 -10.98 12.96
N ARG A 239 -3.26 -10.88 11.64
CA ARG A 239 -4.15 -10.03 10.83
C ARG A 239 -4.97 -10.90 9.88
N PHE A 240 -6.25 -11.05 10.19
CA PHE A 240 -7.21 -11.72 9.33
C PHE A 240 -7.62 -10.79 8.18
N ILE A 241 -7.58 -11.31 6.96
CA ILE A 241 -7.87 -10.59 5.73
C ILE A 241 -9.05 -11.27 5.04
N GLU A 242 -10.08 -10.49 4.73
CA GLU A 242 -11.21 -10.98 3.94
C GLU A 242 -10.77 -11.42 2.55
N TYR A 243 -11.34 -12.52 2.04
CA TYR A 243 -11.05 -13.01 0.69
C TYR A 243 -11.61 -12.06 -0.40
N MET A 244 -10.70 -11.54 -1.22
CA MET A 244 -10.97 -10.46 -2.20
C MET A 244 -11.03 -10.99 -3.65
N PRO A 245 -11.86 -10.39 -4.52
CA PRO A 245 -11.89 -10.70 -5.95
C PRO A 245 -10.64 -10.19 -6.68
N PHE A 246 -9.97 -11.08 -7.42
CA PHE A 246 -8.86 -10.76 -8.34
C PHE A 246 -8.89 -11.68 -9.56
N ASP A 247 -8.43 -11.17 -10.71
CA ASP A 247 -8.36 -11.90 -11.96
C ASP A 247 -7.64 -13.25 -11.80
N GLY A 248 -8.33 -14.32 -12.21
CA GLY A 248 -7.85 -15.70 -12.18
C GLY A 248 -7.86 -16.40 -10.81
N ASN A 249 -8.26 -15.74 -9.71
CA ASN A 249 -8.31 -16.38 -8.38
C ASN A 249 -9.60 -17.18 -8.08
N LYS A 250 -10.47 -17.35 -9.09
CA LYS A 250 -11.76 -18.09 -9.03
C LYS A 250 -12.66 -17.62 -7.86
N TRP A 251 -12.74 -16.29 -7.65
CA TRP A 251 -13.51 -15.67 -6.57
C TRP A 251 -14.97 -16.13 -6.52
N ASN A 252 -15.44 -16.37 -5.29
CA ASN A 252 -16.81 -16.74 -5.01
C ASN A 252 -17.19 -16.18 -3.64
N PHE A 253 -18.26 -15.39 -3.58
CA PHE A 253 -18.77 -14.80 -2.34
C PHE A 253 -19.03 -15.84 -1.24
N LYS A 254 -19.44 -17.07 -1.57
CA LYS A 254 -19.66 -18.14 -0.59
C LYS A 254 -18.39 -18.56 0.15
N LYS A 255 -17.20 -18.29 -0.42
CA LYS A 255 -15.90 -18.53 0.22
C LYS A 255 -15.45 -17.39 1.14
N MET A 256 -16.12 -16.24 1.10
CA MET A 256 -15.82 -15.13 2.00
C MET A 256 -16.31 -15.44 3.42
N VAL A 257 -15.45 -15.17 4.40
CA VAL A 257 -15.82 -15.05 5.82
C VAL A 257 -15.75 -13.56 6.14
N SER A 258 -16.84 -13.00 6.66
CA SER A 258 -16.92 -11.55 6.89
C SER A 258 -16.17 -11.13 8.15
N TYR A 259 -15.79 -9.86 8.23
CA TYR A 259 -15.28 -9.24 9.45
C TYR A 259 -16.13 -9.56 10.69
N GLN A 260 -17.44 -9.32 10.61
CA GLN A 260 -18.36 -9.49 11.73
C GLN A 260 -18.44 -10.96 12.16
N GLU A 261 -18.51 -11.88 11.22
CA GLU A 261 -18.51 -13.33 11.46
C GLU A 261 -17.22 -13.82 12.14
N MET A 262 -16.06 -13.34 11.70
CA MET A 262 -14.79 -13.67 12.36
C MET A 262 -14.73 -13.09 13.77
N LEU A 263 -15.17 -11.84 13.96
CA LEU A 263 -15.18 -11.17 15.26
C LEU A 263 -16.13 -11.84 16.25
N ASP A 264 -17.34 -12.22 15.81
CA ASP A 264 -18.33 -12.89 16.65
C ASP A 264 -17.86 -14.28 17.09
N ARG A 265 -17.23 -15.04 16.18
CA ARG A 265 -16.65 -16.35 16.53
C ARG A 265 -15.49 -16.23 17.52
N ILE A 266 -14.63 -15.22 17.38
CA ILE A 266 -13.55 -14.94 18.36
C ILE A 266 -14.14 -14.49 19.70
N ARG A 267 -15.22 -13.70 19.72
CA ARG A 267 -15.89 -13.25 20.95
C ARG A 267 -16.65 -14.34 21.70
N GLN A 268 -17.07 -15.41 21.01
CA GLN A 268 -17.66 -16.58 21.68
C GLN A 268 -16.65 -17.28 22.60
N GLU A 269 -15.39 -17.38 22.16
CA GLU A 269 -14.28 -17.95 22.95
C GLU A 269 -13.69 -16.94 23.94
N TRP A 270 -13.49 -15.68 23.50
CA TRP A 270 -12.95 -14.60 24.32
C TRP A 270 -13.93 -13.40 24.41
N PRO A 271 -14.95 -13.46 25.29
CA PRO A 271 -15.91 -12.36 25.46
C PRO A 271 -15.29 -11.02 25.87
N GLY A 272 -14.14 -11.07 26.54
CA GLY A 272 -13.35 -9.90 26.95
C GLY A 272 -12.49 -9.27 25.84
N LEU A 273 -12.68 -9.61 24.56
CA LEU A 273 -11.89 -9.07 23.45
C LEU A 273 -12.10 -7.55 23.29
N GLU A 274 -11.08 -6.76 23.66
CA GLU A 274 -11.08 -5.29 23.63
C GLU A 274 -10.60 -4.74 22.28
N GLN A 275 -11.23 -3.68 21.79
CA GLN A 275 -10.74 -2.94 20.63
C GLN A 275 -9.67 -1.94 21.05
N LEU A 276 -8.51 -1.97 20.39
CA LEU A 276 -7.46 -0.97 20.61
C LEU A 276 -7.75 0.31 19.80
N PRO A 277 -7.33 1.49 20.27
CA PRO A 277 -7.45 2.74 19.51
C PRO A 277 -6.78 2.63 18.14
N ALA A 278 -7.52 2.98 17.08
CA ALA A 278 -7.01 2.98 15.72
C ALA A 278 -6.26 4.29 15.41
N GLY A 279 -5.09 4.20 14.79
CA GLY A 279 -4.44 5.35 14.17
C GLY A 279 -5.20 5.83 12.94
N GLY A 280 -5.15 7.13 12.64
CA GLY A 280 -5.98 7.76 11.59
C GLY A 280 -5.77 7.24 10.15
N THR A 281 -4.74 6.44 9.89
CA THR A 281 -4.48 5.76 8.60
C THR A 281 -4.35 4.23 8.72
N ASP A 282 -4.72 3.67 9.87
CA ASP A 282 -4.62 2.23 10.09
C ASP A 282 -5.58 1.44 9.21
N THR A 283 -5.06 0.32 8.70
CA THR A 283 -5.76 -0.56 7.77
C THR A 283 -6.51 -1.68 8.46
N ALA A 284 -6.09 -2.01 9.68
CA ALA A 284 -6.62 -3.12 10.45
C ALA A 284 -7.34 -2.58 11.70
N LYS A 285 -8.60 -2.99 11.90
CA LYS A 285 -9.26 -2.82 13.19
C LYS A 285 -8.55 -3.76 14.17
N THR A 286 -7.84 -3.22 15.15
CA THR A 286 -6.96 -4.00 16.02
C THR A 286 -7.65 -4.27 17.36
N TYR A 287 -7.54 -5.51 17.84
CA TYR A 287 -8.13 -5.99 19.08
C TYR A 287 -7.08 -6.72 19.93
N LYS A 288 -7.35 -6.83 21.22
CA LYS A 288 -6.52 -7.57 22.16
C LYS A 288 -7.38 -8.42 23.09
N VAL A 289 -6.97 -9.67 23.30
CA VAL A 289 -7.47 -10.52 24.39
C VAL A 289 -6.73 -10.12 25.67
N PRO A 290 -7.41 -9.81 26.79
CA PRO A 290 -6.77 -9.55 28.07
C PRO A 290 -5.83 -10.69 28.49
N GLY A 291 -4.67 -10.36 29.07
CA GLY A 291 -3.63 -11.32 29.41
C GLY A 291 -2.68 -11.70 28.26
N PHE A 292 -3.15 -11.74 27.01
CA PHE A 292 -2.31 -12.17 25.87
C PHE A 292 -1.17 -11.18 25.60
N ARG A 293 -0.02 -11.68 25.12
CA ARG A 293 1.16 -10.85 24.81
C ARG A 293 1.04 -10.14 23.47
N GLY A 294 0.43 -10.79 22.49
CA GLY A 294 0.17 -10.25 21.16
C GLY A 294 -1.17 -9.53 21.04
N ARG A 295 -1.68 -9.48 19.80
CA ARG A 295 -2.94 -8.84 19.39
C ARG A 295 -3.44 -9.42 18.07
N VAL A 296 -4.72 -9.24 17.80
CA VAL A 296 -5.35 -9.62 16.53
C VAL A 296 -5.83 -8.40 15.76
N GLY A 297 -5.98 -8.50 14.45
CA GLY A 297 -6.46 -7.39 13.62
C GLY A 297 -7.26 -7.86 12.42
N PHE A 298 -8.18 -7.03 11.95
CA PHE A 298 -9.06 -7.36 10.84
C PHE A 298 -8.90 -6.35 9.69
N ILE A 299 -8.53 -6.85 8.51
CA ILE A 299 -8.40 -6.08 7.27
C ILE A 299 -9.68 -6.27 6.45
N THR A 300 -10.64 -5.38 6.73
CA THR A 300 -12.05 -5.41 6.31
C THR A 300 -12.25 -4.88 4.88
N SER A 301 -11.46 -5.38 3.92
CA SER A 301 -11.36 -4.81 2.57
C SER A 301 -12.65 -4.85 1.75
N MET A 302 -13.62 -5.71 2.11
CA MET A 302 -14.84 -5.96 1.33
C MET A 302 -16.10 -5.58 2.09
N SER A 303 -16.22 -5.94 3.38
CA SER A 303 -17.42 -5.63 4.20
C SER A 303 -17.45 -4.19 4.69
N GLU A 304 -16.33 -3.67 5.20
CA GLU A 304 -16.22 -2.34 5.82
C GLU A 304 -14.92 -1.65 5.39
N HIS A 305 -14.89 -1.12 4.18
CA HIS A 305 -13.67 -0.62 3.57
C HIS A 305 -13.05 0.59 4.29
N PHE A 306 -11.72 0.64 4.38
CA PHE A 306 -10.93 1.75 4.92
C PHE A 306 -10.57 2.82 3.85
N CYS A 307 -11.35 2.97 2.77
CA CYS A 307 -10.99 3.85 1.66
C CYS A 307 -10.84 5.33 2.06
N GLY A 308 -11.64 5.82 3.01
CA GLY A 308 -11.59 7.21 3.48
C GLY A 308 -10.25 7.65 4.06
N SER A 309 -9.51 6.74 4.70
CA SER A 309 -8.19 6.98 5.31
C SER A 309 -7.01 6.46 4.48
N CYS A 310 -7.24 6.07 3.23
CA CYS A 310 -6.25 5.38 2.42
C CYS A 310 -5.10 6.28 1.93
N ASN A 311 -3.97 6.23 2.65
CA ASN A 311 -2.72 6.95 2.33
C ASN A 311 -1.78 6.21 1.34
N ARG A 312 -2.29 5.25 0.55
CA ARG A 312 -1.44 4.28 -0.16
C ARG A 312 -1.34 4.48 -1.66
N LEU A 313 -0.11 4.38 -2.18
CA LEU A 313 0.24 4.26 -3.60
C LEU A 313 1.05 2.98 -3.84
N ARG A 314 1.12 2.54 -5.10
CA ARG A 314 1.74 1.26 -5.47
C ARG A 314 2.46 1.37 -6.81
N ILE A 315 3.72 0.95 -6.86
CA ILE A 315 4.51 0.74 -8.07
C ILE A 315 4.61 -0.76 -8.30
N THR A 316 4.21 -1.21 -9.48
CA THR A 316 4.32 -2.60 -9.95
C THR A 316 5.74 -2.93 -10.43
N ALA A 317 6.08 -4.20 -10.63
CA ALA A 317 7.47 -4.61 -10.91
C ALA A 317 7.95 -4.23 -12.32
N ASP A 318 7.01 -4.05 -13.25
CA ASP A 318 7.20 -3.45 -14.57
C ASP A 318 7.12 -1.90 -14.54
N GLY A 319 6.95 -1.31 -13.35
CA GLY A 319 7.08 0.13 -13.11
C GLY A 319 5.84 0.98 -13.37
N ASN A 320 4.65 0.39 -13.36
CA ASN A 320 3.39 1.13 -13.43
C ASN A 320 2.91 1.59 -12.05
N LEU A 321 2.50 2.86 -11.96
CA LEU A 321 1.81 3.45 -10.81
C LEU A 321 0.34 3.03 -10.79
N LYS A 322 -0.08 2.37 -9.70
CA LYS A 322 -1.49 2.14 -9.31
C LYS A 322 -1.83 3.01 -8.10
N VAL A 323 -2.83 3.87 -8.24
CA VAL A 323 -3.38 4.68 -7.13
C VAL A 323 -4.41 3.92 -6.29
N CYS A 324 -4.91 2.77 -6.78
CA CYS A 324 -5.84 1.88 -6.10
C CYS A 324 -5.53 0.41 -6.42
N LEU A 325 -5.70 -0.48 -5.44
CA LEU A 325 -5.51 -1.93 -5.59
C LEU A 325 -6.47 -2.53 -6.64
N PHE A 326 -7.71 -2.03 -6.67
CA PHE A 326 -8.80 -2.46 -7.57
C PHE A 326 -9.01 -1.52 -8.77
N GLY A 327 -8.13 -0.52 -8.95
CA GLY A 327 -8.17 0.37 -10.11
C GLY A 327 -7.43 -0.27 -11.29
N ASN A 328 -8.07 -0.31 -12.46
CA ASN A 328 -7.47 -0.80 -13.70
C ASN A 328 -6.58 0.24 -14.41
N VAL A 329 -6.76 1.54 -14.12
CA VAL A 329 -5.94 2.62 -14.65
C VAL A 329 -4.54 2.59 -14.02
N GLU A 330 -3.53 2.63 -14.88
CA GLU A 330 -2.11 2.50 -14.59
C GLU A 330 -1.33 3.49 -15.47
N VAL A 331 -0.19 3.98 -14.98
CA VAL A 331 0.74 4.84 -15.76
C VAL A 331 2.17 4.35 -15.57
N SER A 332 2.90 4.14 -16.67
CA SER A 332 4.25 3.58 -16.67
C SER A 332 5.30 4.64 -16.33
N LEU A 333 5.70 4.71 -15.05
CA LEU A 333 6.78 5.60 -14.61
C LEU A 333 8.15 5.12 -15.13
N ARG A 334 8.31 3.81 -15.35
CA ARG A 334 9.49 3.21 -16.01
C ARG A 334 9.73 3.81 -17.39
N ASP A 335 8.68 3.87 -18.21
CA ASP A 335 8.85 4.32 -19.60
C ASP A 335 9.08 5.81 -19.69
N CYS A 336 8.48 6.61 -18.80
CA CYS A 336 8.82 8.03 -18.63
C CYS A 336 10.31 8.20 -18.26
N LEU A 337 10.79 7.52 -17.20
CA LEU A 337 12.20 7.55 -16.80
C LEU A 337 13.16 7.18 -17.95
N ARG A 338 12.86 6.09 -18.67
CA ARG A 338 13.69 5.61 -19.78
C ARG A 338 13.63 6.49 -21.02
N SER A 339 12.60 7.30 -21.16
CA SER A 339 12.49 8.33 -22.20
C SER A 339 13.24 9.63 -21.84
N GLY A 340 13.85 9.69 -20.66
CA GLY A 340 14.58 10.86 -20.18
C GLY A 340 13.72 11.91 -19.47
N ALA A 341 12.50 11.55 -19.03
CA ALA A 341 11.62 12.47 -18.31
C ALA A 341 12.28 13.02 -17.03
N GLY A 342 12.18 14.33 -16.82
CA GLY A 342 12.71 15.00 -15.63
C GLY A 342 11.89 14.71 -14.37
N GLU A 343 12.44 15.02 -13.20
CA GLU A 343 11.73 14.82 -11.92
C GLU A 343 10.41 15.61 -11.87
N GLU A 344 10.37 16.87 -12.33
CA GLU A 344 9.14 17.66 -12.40
C GLU A 344 8.07 17.05 -13.32
N GLU A 345 8.47 16.52 -14.49
CA GLU A 345 7.53 15.86 -15.41
C GLU A 345 6.92 14.60 -14.78
N LEU A 346 7.75 13.80 -14.10
CA LEU A 346 7.29 12.64 -13.34
C LEU A 346 6.31 13.05 -12.22
N LEU A 347 6.58 14.16 -11.51
CA LEU A 347 5.67 14.69 -10.49
C LEU A 347 4.32 15.14 -11.05
N GLN A 348 4.29 15.81 -12.21
CA GLN A 348 3.04 16.16 -12.88
C GLN A 348 2.23 14.91 -13.27
N ILE A 349 2.89 13.87 -13.78
CA ILE A 349 2.27 12.59 -14.13
C ILE A 349 1.72 11.87 -12.88
N ILE A 350 2.51 11.84 -11.79
CA ILE A 350 2.11 11.26 -10.50
C ILE A 350 0.90 12.03 -9.93
N GLY A 351 0.96 13.36 -9.89
CA GLY A 351 -0.12 14.23 -9.41
C GLY A 351 -1.42 14.06 -10.20
N ALA A 352 -1.34 13.98 -11.53
CA ALA A 352 -2.50 13.71 -12.38
C ALA A 352 -3.11 12.33 -12.12
N ALA A 353 -2.31 11.31 -11.82
CA ALA A 353 -2.80 9.99 -11.43
C ALA A 353 -3.44 10.00 -10.02
N VAL A 354 -2.79 10.65 -9.05
CA VAL A 354 -3.25 10.81 -7.66
C VAL A 354 -4.56 11.58 -7.59
N GLY A 355 -4.67 12.72 -8.29
CA GLY A 355 -5.89 13.53 -8.35
C GLY A 355 -7.10 12.80 -8.95
N ARG A 356 -6.88 11.76 -9.77
CA ARG A 356 -7.95 10.89 -10.33
C ARG A 356 -8.34 9.73 -9.41
N LYS A 357 -7.71 9.57 -8.24
CA LYS A 357 -8.00 8.49 -7.30
C LYS A 357 -9.40 8.64 -6.69
N LYS A 358 -10.30 7.73 -7.06
CA LYS A 358 -11.68 7.69 -6.56
C LYS A 358 -11.76 7.66 -5.02
N ARG A 359 -12.86 8.20 -4.46
CA ARG A 359 -13.15 8.19 -3.01
C ARG A 359 -13.08 6.79 -2.41
N GLN A 360 -13.62 5.80 -3.12
CA GLN A 360 -13.58 4.39 -2.73
C GLN A 360 -13.51 3.49 -3.98
N HIS A 361 -13.20 2.21 -3.79
CA HIS A 361 -13.35 1.20 -4.84
C HIS A 361 -14.82 0.87 -5.10
N ALA A 362 -15.12 0.17 -6.19
CA ALA A 362 -16.46 -0.33 -6.45
C ALA A 362 -16.88 -1.40 -5.40
N GLY A 363 -18.17 -1.72 -5.33
CA GLY A 363 -18.64 -2.86 -4.51
C GLY A 363 -18.07 -4.18 -5.00
N MET A 364 -17.93 -5.18 -4.11
CA MET A 364 -17.22 -6.43 -4.40
C MET A 364 -17.69 -7.17 -5.67
N PHE A 365 -19.00 -7.19 -5.92
CA PHE A 365 -19.58 -7.80 -7.13
C PHE A 365 -19.16 -7.09 -8.41
N ASN A 366 -19.03 -5.76 -8.38
CA ASN A 366 -18.53 -4.99 -9.51
C ASN A 366 -17.02 -5.18 -9.69
N ILE A 367 -16.24 -5.23 -8.60
CA ILE A 367 -14.80 -5.54 -8.68
C ILE A 367 -14.58 -6.91 -9.34
N SER A 368 -15.38 -7.93 -9.00
CA SER A 368 -15.25 -9.27 -9.58
C SER A 368 -15.53 -9.35 -11.09
N GLN A 369 -16.14 -8.31 -11.68
CA GLN A 369 -16.37 -8.16 -13.12
C GLN A 369 -15.39 -7.19 -13.80
N MET A 370 -14.63 -6.42 -13.02
CA MET A 370 -13.65 -5.46 -13.54
C MET A 370 -12.33 -6.18 -13.86
N LYS A 371 -11.87 -6.07 -15.10
CA LYS A 371 -10.53 -6.53 -15.49
C LYS A 371 -9.45 -5.80 -14.70
N ASN A 372 -8.58 -6.55 -14.02
CA ASN A 372 -7.43 -6.05 -13.28
C ASN A 372 -6.22 -6.97 -13.53
N ARG A 373 -5.11 -6.72 -12.83
CA ARG A 373 -3.98 -7.65 -12.78
C ARG A 373 -4.21 -8.71 -11.68
N PRO A 374 -3.80 -9.98 -11.88
CA PRO A 374 -3.71 -10.96 -10.79
C PRO A 374 -2.85 -10.46 -9.63
N MET A 375 -3.16 -10.88 -8.40
CA MET A 375 -2.52 -10.35 -7.18
C MET A 375 -0.98 -10.39 -7.22
N ILE A 376 -0.40 -11.46 -7.79
CA ILE A 376 1.05 -11.60 -7.91
C ILE A 376 1.72 -10.49 -8.75
N LEU A 377 1.04 -9.97 -9.78
CA LEU A 377 1.60 -8.93 -10.67
C LEU A 377 1.45 -7.51 -10.10
N ILE A 378 0.73 -7.35 -8.98
CA ILE A 378 0.53 -6.06 -8.31
C ILE A 378 1.29 -5.92 -7.00
N GLY A 379 2.05 -6.93 -6.54
CA GLY A 379 2.89 -6.79 -5.35
C GLY A 379 2.13 -6.85 -4.02
N GLY A 380 1.43 -7.96 -3.74
CA GLY A 380 0.86 -8.36 -2.43
C GLY A 380 0.48 -7.24 -1.44
#